data_AF-A0A0T5PB32-F1
#
_entry.id   AF-A0A0T5PB32-F1
#
_cell.length_a   1.000
_cell.length_b   1.000
_cell.length_c   1.000
_cell.angle_alpha   90.00
_cell.angle_beta   90.00
_cell.angle_gamma   90.00
#
_symmetry.space_group_name_H-M   'P 1'
#
loop_
_entity.id
_entity.type
_entity.pdbx_description
1 polymer ?
#
loop_
_entity_poly.entity_id
_entity_poly.type
_entity_poly.pdbx_seq_one_letter_code
_entity_poly.pdbx_strand_id
1 'polypeptide(L)'
;MTQLACRVVVEKNDDLVSVYALAQVSQPVTVDYSLETTKISASGTGTTVQSGTQDMQVGKTQVLSQVTYRLEPDGWLEFGLEVTDRLTGARCESSEAVSPI
;
A
#
# COMPACT_ATOMS: atom_id res chain seq x y z
N MET A 1 18.90 -7.93 -10.50
CA MET A 1 18.13 -6.68 -10.35
C MET A 1 16.67 -7.05 -10.32
N THR A 2 15.90 -6.60 -9.34
CA THR A 2 14.46 -6.84 -9.27
C THR A 2 13.75 -5.87 -10.22
N GLN A 3 12.92 -6.38 -11.13
CA GLN A 3 12.23 -5.59 -12.16
C GLN A 3 11.16 -4.66 -11.59
N LEU A 4 10.50 -5.09 -10.53
CA LEU A 4 9.42 -4.40 -9.82
C LEU A 4 9.72 -4.46 -8.32
N ALA A 5 9.72 -3.30 -7.67
CA ALA A 5 9.79 -3.17 -6.22
C ALA A 5 8.62 -2.32 -5.75
N CYS A 6 8.13 -2.60 -4.55
CA CYS A 6 6.99 -1.94 -3.94
C CYS A 6 7.19 -1.85 -2.44
N ARG A 7 6.53 -0.89 -1.81
CA ARG A 7 6.52 -0.74 -0.37
C ARG A 7 5.25 0.00 0.06
N VAL A 8 4.74 -0.36 1.22
CA VAL A 8 3.81 0.50 1.97
C VAL A 8 4.66 1.45 2.81
N VAL A 9 4.34 2.75 2.76
CA VAL A 9 4.91 3.74 3.67
C VAL A 9 3.80 4.30 4.51
N VAL A 10 4.00 4.30 5.83
CA VAL A 10 3.06 4.83 6.80
C VAL A 10 3.65 6.07 7.46
N GLU A 11 2.88 7.14 7.47
CA GLU A 11 3.14 8.35 8.24
C GLU A 11 2.04 8.52 9.30
N LYS A 12 2.41 8.51 10.58
CA LYS A 12 1.48 8.71 11.70
C LYS A 12 1.67 10.11 12.27
N ASN A 13 0.59 10.86 12.36
CA ASN A 13 0.51 12.16 13.02
C ASN A 13 -0.68 12.14 13.99
N ASP A 14 -0.39 12.01 15.29
CA ASP A 14 -1.39 11.73 16.34
C ASP A 14 -2.27 10.50 16.02
N ASP A 15 -3.58 10.70 15.86
CA ASP A 15 -4.57 9.69 15.51
C ASP A 15 -4.78 9.53 14.00
N LEU A 16 -4.09 10.31 13.18
CA LEU A 16 -4.17 10.23 11.72
C LEU A 16 -3.01 9.41 11.17
N VAL A 17 -3.34 8.43 10.34
CA VAL A 17 -2.40 7.55 9.66
C VAL A 17 -2.56 7.74 8.15
N SER A 18 -1.57 8.38 7.53
CA SER A 18 -1.46 8.50 6.09
C SER A 18 -0.63 7.35 5.53
N VAL A 19 -1.15 6.69 4.50
CA VAL A 19 -0.52 5.52 3.90
C VAL A 19 -0.33 5.72 2.41
N TYR A 20 0.88 5.40 1.95
CA TYR A 20 1.29 5.52 0.56
C TYR A 20 1.69 4.13 0.06
N ALA A 21 0.97 3.62 -0.94
CA ALA A 21 1.41 2.48 -1.72
C ALA A 21 2.39 2.98 -2.78
N LEU A 22 3.65 2.60 -2.64
CA LEU A 22 4.73 3.05 -3.52
C LEU A 22 5.25 1.90 -4.35
N ALA A 23 5.63 2.18 -5.59
CA ALA A 23 6.35 1.23 -6.43
C ALA A 23 7.46 1.89 -7.24
N GLN A 24 8.43 1.09 -7.67
CA GLN A 24 9.51 1.45 -8.57
C GLN A 24 9.77 0.31 -9.55
N VAL A 25 10.06 0.66 -10.80
CA VAL A 25 10.33 -0.29 -11.88
C VAL A 25 11.68 0.00 -12.53
N SER A 26 12.35 -1.05 -13.01
CA SER A 26 13.61 -0.92 -13.75
C SER A 26 13.43 -0.75 -15.26
N GLN A 27 12.21 -0.97 -15.79
CA GLN A 27 11.82 -0.78 -17.19
C GLN A 27 10.40 -0.17 -17.23
N PRO A 28 10.02 0.58 -18.28
CA PRO A 28 8.65 1.11 -18.39
C PRO A 28 7.65 -0.04 -18.52
N VAL A 29 6.65 -0.07 -17.65
CA VAL A 29 5.64 -1.15 -17.59
C VAL A 29 4.30 -0.61 -17.10
N THR A 30 3.22 -1.30 -17.42
CA THR A 30 1.92 -1.10 -16.78
C THR A 30 1.79 -2.07 -15.62
N VAL A 31 1.40 -1.59 -14.45
CA VAL A 31 1.16 -2.43 -13.27
C VAL A 31 -0.30 -2.38 -12.85
N ASP A 32 -0.78 -3.50 -12.31
CA ASP A 32 -2.01 -3.57 -11.54
C ASP A 32 -1.64 -3.60 -10.05
N TYR A 33 -2.37 -2.87 -9.20
CA TYR A 33 -2.12 -2.83 -7.77
C TYR A 33 -3.39 -3.03 -6.95
N SER A 34 -3.22 -3.55 -5.74
CA SER A 34 -4.26 -3.68 -4.71
C SER A 34 -3.67 -3.32 -3.35
N LEU A 35 -4.25 -2.32 -2.70
CA LEU A 35 -3.96 -1.96 -1.31
C LEU A 35 -5.17 -2.36 -0.45
N GLU A 36 -5.01 -3.44 0.29
CA GLU A 36 -5.95 -3.86 1.33
C GLU A 36 -5.63 -3.14 2.64
N THR A 37 -6.65 -2.61 3.30
CA THR A 37 -6.56 -2.07 4.65
C THR A 37 -7.58 -2.75 5.55
N THR A 38 -7.09 -3.37 6.61
CA THR A 38 -7.92 -3.96 7.65
C THR A 38 -7.82 -3.12 8.91
N LYS A 39 -8.97 -2.66 9.39
CA LYS A 39 -9.11 -1.92 10.64
C LYS A 39 -9.71 -2.84 11.69
N ILE A 40 -9.05 -2.94 12.84
CA ILE A 40 -9.47 -3.79 13.95
C ILE A 40 -9.55 -2.94 15.21
N SER A 41 -10.69 -2.94 15.90
CA SER A 41 -10.86 -2.32 17.22
C SER A 41 -12.00 -2.99 18.00
N ALA A 42 -12.28 -2.53 19.23
CA ALA A 42 -13.43 -3.06 19.98
C ALA A 42 -14.78 -2.74 19.32
N SER A 43 -14.84 -1.73 18.45
CA SER A 43 -16.05 -1.39 17.69
C SER A 43 -16.31 -2.35 16.52
N GLY A 44 -15.31 -3.14 16.13
CA GLY A 44 -15.41 -4.18 15.11
C GLY A 44 -14.19 -4.25 14.19
N THR A 45 -14.26 -5.19 13.26
CA THR A 45 -13.27 -5.38 12.19
C THR A 45 -13.90 -5.05 10.85
N GLY A 46 -13.18 -4.31 10.01
CA GLY A 46 -13.59 -3.99 8.64
C GLY A 46 -12.41 -3.92 7.70
N THR A 47 -12.59 -4.44 6.49
CA THR A 47 -11.56 -4.45 5.43
C THR A 47 -12.03 -3.61 4.25
N THR A 48 -11.13 -2.80 3.71
CA THR A 48 -11.34 -2.00 2.50
C THR A 48 -10.22 -2.29 1.51
N VAL A 49 -10.54 -2.39 0.22
CA VAL A 49 -9.56 -2.61 -0.84
C VAL A 49 -9.57 -1.44 -1.81
N GLN A 50 -8.40 -0.88 -2.10
CA GLN A 50 -8.17 0.15 -3.12
C GLN A 50 -7.28 -0.43 -4.22
N SER A 51 -7.84 -0.60 -5.42
CA SER A 51 -7.11 -1.18 -6.55
C SER A 51 -7.15 -0.28 -7.79
N GLY A 52 -6.19 -0.49 -8.68
CA GLY A 52 -6.09 0.26 -9.92
C GLY A 52 -4.99 -0.25 -10.84
N THR A 53 -4.88 0.43 -11.98
CA THR A 53 -3.85 0.16 -13.01
C THR A 53 -3.10 1.46 -13.28
N GLN A 54 -1.76 1.40 -13.39
CA GLN A 54 -0.94 2.58 -13.63
C GLN A 54 0.25 2.28 -14.54
N ASP A 55 0.51 3.18 -15.49
CA ASP A 55 1.73 3.16 -16.29
C ASP A 55 2.89 3.74 -15.47
N MET A 56 3.98 2.98 -15.39
CA MET A 56 5.15 3.30 -14.59
C MET A 56 6.37 3.64 -15.45
N GLN A 57 7.08 4.69 -15.06
CA GLN A 57 8.35 5.11 -15.66
C GLN A 57 9.54 4.71 -14.80
N VAL A 58 10.69 4.49 -15.46
CA VAL A 58 11.94 4.09 -14.80
C VAL A 58 12.52 5.23 -13.97
N GLY A 59 13.22 4.86 -12.89
CA GLY A 59 14.10 5.79 -12.16
C GLY A 59 13.39 6.71 -11.17
N LYS A 60 12.09 6.54 -10.96
CA LYS A 60 11.32 7.27 -9.94
C LYS A 60 10.46 6.30 -9.14
N THR A 61 10.45 6.47 -7.82
CA THR A 61 9.39 5.92 -6.98
C THR A 61 8.10 6.67 -7.29
N GLN A 62 7.03 5.94 -7.57
CA GLN A 62 5.73 6.51 -7.89
C GLN A 62 4.71 6.06 -6.84
N VAL A 63 3.78 6.96 -6.54
CA VAL A 63 2.62 6.66 -5.68
C VAL A 63 1.57 5.98 -6.56
N LEU A 64 1.11 4.82 -6.11
CA LEU A 64 0.02 4.06 -6.74
C LEU A 64 -1.32 4.38 -6.06
N SER A 65 -1.31 4.48 -4.72
CA SER A 65 -2.48 4.84 -3.93
C SER A 65 -2.05 5.63 -2.71
N GLN A 66 -2.92 6.55 -2.27
CA GLN A 66 -2.77 7.31 -1.04
C GLN A 66 -4.10 7.33 -0.30
N VAL A 67 -4.08 6.89 0.95
CA VAL A 67 -5.25 6.82 1.82
C VAL A 67 -4.92 7.38 3.20
N THR A 68 -5.94 7.83 3.93
CA THR A 68 -5.77 8.32 5.30
C THR A 68 -6.87 7.74 6.17
N TYR A 69 -6.46 7.22 7.32
CA TYR A 69 -7.33 6.61 8.31
C TYR A 69 -7.19 7.31 9.66
N ARG A 70 -8.28 7.32 10.43
CA ARG A 70 -8.21 7.59 11.86
C ARG A 70 -7.95 6.28 12.59
N LEU A 71 -6.85 6.25 13.34
CA LEU A 71 -6.46 5.17 14.22
C LEU A 71 -7.22 5.28 15.53
N GLU A 72 -7.91 4.20 15.91
CA GLU A 72 -8.66 4.18 17.16
C GLU A 72 -7.73 3.87 18.34
N PRO A 73 -7.95 4.47 19.53
CA PRO A 73 -7.05 4.29 20.69
C PRO A 73 -6.88 2.84 21.16
N ASP A 74 -7.86 1.99 20.88
CA ASP A 74 -7.94 0.58 21.24
C ASP A 74 -7.85 -0.35 20.02
N GLY A 75 -7.49 0.20 18.85
CA GLY A 75 -7.43 -0.53 17.60
C GLY A 75 -6.05 -0.57 16.97
N TRP A 76 -5.94 -1.23 15.83
CA TRP A 76 -4.78 -1.14 14.94
C TRP A 76 -5.23 -1.21 13.47
N LEU A 77 -4.32 -0.79 12.59
CA LEU A 77 -4.51 -0.83 11.15
C LEU A 77 -3.46 -1.76 10.54
N GLU A 78 -3.90 -2.62 9.63
CA GLU A 78 -3.04 -3.50 8.84
C GLU A 78 -3.18 -3.13 7.37
N PHE A 79 -2.05 -3.02 6.67
CA PHE A 79 -1.98 -2.67 5.26
C PHE A 79 -1.28 -3.78 4.50
N GLY A 80 -1.90 -4.25 3.42
CA GLY A 80 -1.32 -5.21 2.49
C GLY A 80 -1.33 -4.64 1.07
N LEU A 81 -0.16 -4.47 0.48
CA LEU A 81 0.02 -4.04 -0.90
C LEU A 81 0.47 -5.21 -1.76
N GLU A 82 -0.26 -5.46 -2.84
CA GLU A 82 0.17 -6.31 -3.95
C GLU A 82 0.31 -5.45 -5.22
N VAL A 83 1.40 -5.61 -5.96
CA VAL A 83 1.64 -4.98 -7.25
C VAL A 83 2.08 -6.04 -8.25
N THR A 84 1.42 -6.10 -9.41
CA THR A 84 1.72 -7.06 -10.48
C THR A 84 2.08 -6.32 -11.77
N ASP A 85 3.23 -6.63 -12.37
CA ASP A 85 3.56 -6.26 -13.75
C ASP A 85 2.64 -7.01 -14.72
N ARG A 86 1.86 -6.27 -15.51
CA ARG A 86 0.83 -6.84 -16.38
C ARG A 86 1.39 -7.64 -17.55
N LEU A 87 2.61 -7.34 -17.99
CA LEU A 87 3.26 -8.01 -19.12
C LEU A 87 3.96 -9.29 -18.69
N THR A 88 4.71 -9.22 -17.58
CA THR A 88 5.55 -10.34 -17.14
C THR A 88 4.91 -11.21 -16.06
N GLY A 89 3.87 -10.70 -15.39
CA GLY A 89 3.27 -11.33 -14.22
C GLY A 89 4.16 -11.25 -12.97
N ALA A 90 5.28 -10.51 -13.00
CA ALA A 90 6.14 -10.32 -11.85
C ALA A 90 5.37 -9.61 -10.73
N ARG A 91 5.50 -10.10 -9.49
CA ARG A 91 4.78 -9.58 -8.33
C ARG A 91 5.71 -8.97 -7.30
N CYS A 92 5.20 -7.98 -6.60
CA CYS A 92 5.76 -7.45 -5.37
C CYS A 92 4.67 -7.35 -4.32
N GLU A 93 4.99 -7.77 -3.11
CA GLU A 93 4.11 -7.69 -1.95
C GLU A 93 4.82 -6.92 -0.83
N SER A 94 4.08 -6.09 -0.10
CA SER A 94 4.55 -5.36 1.08
C SER A 94 3.42 -5.22 2.07
N SER A 95 3.73 -5.35 3.35
CA SER A 95 2.74 -5.11 4.41
C SER A 95 3.32 -4.24 5.51
N GLU A 96 2.45 -3.51 6.18
CA GLU A 96 2.76 -2.68 7.35
C GLU A 96 1.59 -2.73 8.32
N ALA A 97 1.87 -2.57 9.62
CA ALA A 97 0.85 -2.52 10.65
C ALA A 97 1.13 -1.35 11.60
N VAL A 98 0.07 -0.72 12.09
CA VAL A 98 0.17 0.50 12.91
C VAL A 98 -0.74 0.37 14.12
N SER A 99 -0.14 0.43 15.30
CA SER A 99 -0.82 0.52 16.58
C SER A 99 -0.72 1.94 17.19
N PRO A 100 -1.61 2.28 18.13
CA PRO A 100 -1.57 3.52 18.89
C PRO A 100 -0.31 3.66 19.74
N ILE A 101 0.26 2.52 20.18
CA ILE A 101 1.37 2.37 21.12
C ILE A 101 2.54 1.67 20.43
#